data_AF-A0A424XZC4-F1
#
_entry.id   AF-A0A424XZC4-F1
#
_cell.length_a   1.000
_cell.length_b   1.000
_cell.length_c   1.000
_cell.angle_alpha   90.00
_cell.angle_beta   90.00
_cell.angle_gamma   90.00
#
_symmetry.space_group_name_H-M   'P 1'
#
loop_
_entity.id
_entity.type
_entity.pdbx_description
1 polymer ?
#
loop_
_entity_poly.entity_id
_entity_poly.type
_entity_poly.pdbx_seq_one_letter_code
_entity_poly.pdbx_strand_id
1 'polypeptide(L)'
;MFKLKLTVNGKTVTLGNESVEDVLYSIPDKRKFNPIVAEFAKSPIPQVRMDVASRSSINKEIVSMLLEDTQIDVLRNLVLNHNAHGFIPENSLLRLIETDDFDILETIVGNLDSFSQCDEDVLAETLCKTKNPKVRMSLAENERIDQEILEILSRDEDQEVADKALATLESIQEEIDLEDDEA
;
A
#
# COMPACT_ATOMS: atom_id res chain seq x y z
N MET A 1 0.45 10.50 -26.60
CA MET A 1 -0.38 11.63 -26.13
C MET A 1 -1.71 11.07 -25.68
N PHE A 2 -2.08 11.23 -24.41
CA PHE A 2 -3.38 10.81 -23.89
C PHE A 2 -4.49 11.59 -24.61
N LYS A 3 -5.54 10.90 -25.08
CA LYS A 3 -6.66 11.54 -25.78
C LYS A 3 -7.95 10.77 -25.55
N LEU A 4 -8.93 11.44 -24.94
CA LEU A 4 -10.26 10.89 -24.73
C LEU A 4 -11.22 11.35 -25.82
N LYS A 5 -11.89 10.40 -26.47
CA LYS A 5 -12.93 10.67 -27.48
C LYS A 5 -14.22 9.96 -27.09
N LEU A 6 -15.33 10.68 -27.12
CA LEU A 6 -16.67 10.11 -26.93
C LEU A 6 -17.37 10.02 -28.28
N THR A 7 -17.87 8.82 -28.61
CA THR A 7 -18.62 8.59 -29.84
C THR A 7 -20.04 8.14 -29.50
N VAL A 8 -21.05 8.89 -29.97
CA VAL A 8 -22.47 8.55 -29.81
C VAL A 8 -23.15 8.65 -31.17
N ASN A 9 -23.78 7.55 -31.61
CA ASN A 9 -24.46 7.47 -32.93
C ASN A 9 -23.58 7.97 -34.10
N GLY A 10 -22.30 7.59 -34.09
CA GLY A 10 -21.32 7.96 -35.13
C GLY A 10 -20.77 9.39 -35.04
N LYS A 11 -21.29 10.24 -34.14
CA LYS A 11 -20.73 11.58 -33.88
C LYS A 11 -19.65 11.49 -32.81
N THR A 12 -18.47 12.00 -33.11
CA THR A 12 -17.30 11.96 -32.21
C THR A 12 -16.95 13.35 -31.71
N VAL A 13 -16.74 13.50 -30.40
CA VAL A 13 -16.15 14.70 -29.79
C VAL A 13 -14.85 14.31 -29.06
N THR A 14 -13.86 15.20 -29.09
CA THR A 14 -12.67 15.07 -28.22
C THR A 14 -12.98 15.79 -26.92
N LEU A 15 -12.86 15.08 -25.80
CA LEU A 15 -13.13 15.64 -24.48
C LEU A 15 -11.90 16.34 -23.92
N GLY A 16 -12.11 17.46 -23.22
CA GLY A 16 -11.08 18.17 -22.48
C GLY A 16 -10.73 17.46 -21.17
N ASN A 17 -9.71 17.97 -20.47
CA ASN A 17 -9.23 17.42 -19.21
C ASN A 17 -10.32 17.40 -18.13
N GLU A 18 -11.17 18.42 -18.12
CA GLU A 18 -12.30 18.60 -17.20
C GLU A 18 -13.32 17.46 -17.27
N SER A 19 -13.43 16.76 -18.41
CA SER A 19 -14.38 15.66 -18.57
C SER A 19 -13.74 14.28 -18.42
N VAL A 20 -12.41 14.19 -18.22
CA VAL A 20 -11.72 12.91 -18.10
C VAL A 20 -12.14 12.19 -16.82
N GLU A 21 -12.19 12.92 -15.71
CA GLU A 21 -12.62 12.42 -14.41
C GLU A 21 -14.09 11.96 -14.45
N ASP A 22 -15.00 12.79 -14.98
CA ASP A 22 -16.42 12.44 -15.14
C ASP A 22 -16.63 11.14 -15.93
N VAL A 23 -15.85 10.94 -17.00
CA VAL A 23 -15.92 9.71 -17.79
C VAL A 23 -15.38 8.52 -17.01
N LEU A 24 -14.25 8.66 -16.30
CA LEU A 24 -13.72 7.60 -15.46
C LEU A 24 -14.71 7.20 -14.36
N TYR A 25 -15.33 8.19 -13.70
CA TYR A 25 -16.36 8.00 -12.68
C TYR A 25 -17.59 7.26 -13.23
N SER A 26 -17.94 7.53 -14.50
CA SER A 26 -19.06 6.88 -15.18
C SER A 26 -18.77 5.41 -15.58
N ILE A 27 -17.51 4.97 -15.60
CA ILE A 27 -17.15 3.59 -15.91
C ILE A 27 -17.45 2.72 -14.67
N PRO A 28 -18.28 1.67 -14.76
CA PRO A 28 -18.56 0.82 -13.61
C PRO A 28 -17.31 0.12 -13.08
N ASP A 29 -17.20 -0.03 -11.76
CA ASP A 29 -16.07 -0.70 -11.11
C ASP A 29 -16.18 -2.23 -11.24
N LYS A 30 -15.84 -2.75 -12.42
CA LYS A 30 -15.84 -4.17 -12.76
C LYS A 30 -14.65 -4.50 -13.65
N ARG A 31 -14.01 -5.66 -13.39
CA ARG A 31 -12.81 -6.15 -14.10
C ARG A 31 -12.91 -6.11 -15.62
N LYS A 32 -14.10 -6.33 -16.20
CA LYS A 32 -14.33 -6.27 -17.66
C LYS A 32 -14.02 -4.89 -18.28
N PHE A 33 -13.97 -3.84 -17.47
CA PHE A 33 -13.63 -2.48 -17.90
C PHE A 33 -12.16 -2.13 -17.67
N ASN A 34 -11.34 -3.02 -17.09
CA ASN A 34 -9.92 -2.77 -16.89
C ASN A 34 -9.16 -2.39 -18.16
N PRO A 35 -9.44 -2.94 -19.36
CA PRO A 35 -8.76 -2.50 -20.58
C PRO A 35 -8.89 -1.01 -20.86
N ILE A 36 -10.07 -0.41 -20.59
CA ILE A 36 -10.24 1.04 -20.76
C ILE A 36 -9.70 1.81 -19.55
N VAL A 37 -9.88 1.30 -18.32
CA VAL A 37 -9.34 1.93 -17.09
C VAL A 37 -7.80 2.00 -17.13
N ALA A 38 -7.12 1.01 -17.69
CA ALA A 38 -5.66 1.01 -17.88
C ALA A 38 -5.18 2.16 -18.78
N GLU A 39 -6.01 2.65 -19.71
CA GLU A 39 -5.67 3.85 -20.47
C GLU A 39 -5.74 5.11 -19.60
N PHE A 40 -6.66 5.18 -18.63
CA PHE A 40 -6.74 6.28 -17.66
C PHE A 40 -5.54 6.33 -16.71
N ALA A 41 -4.91 5.20 -16.41
CA ALA A 41 -3.64 5.16 -15.65
C ALA A 41 -2.50 5.90 -16.37
N LYS A 42 -2.62 6.17 -17.68
CA LYS A 42 -1.66 6.93 -18.48
C LYS A 42 -2.02 8.42 -18.60
N SER A 43 -3.09 8.85 -17.92
CA SER A 43 -3.55 10.24 -17.95
C SER A 43 -2.45 11.18 -17.44
N PRO A 44 -2.23 12.36 -18.06
CA PRO A 44 -1.29 13.35 -17.53
C PRO A 44 -1.78 13.98 -16.22
N ILE A 45 -3.05 13.79 -15.85
CA ILE A 45 -3.69 14.38 -14.67
C ILE A 45 -3.49 13.43 -13.47
N PRO A 46 -2.77 13.83 -12.41
CA PRO A 46 -2.55 12.98 -11.23
C PRO A 46 -3.85 12.52 -10.56
N GLN A 47 -4.85 13.42 -10.45
CA GLN A 47 -6.15 13.09 -9.86
C GLN A 47 -6.81 11.89 -10.55
N VAL A 48 -6.80 11.86 -11.88
CA VAL A 48 -7.36 10.73 -12.66
C VAL A 48 -6.61 9.42 -12.35
N ARG A 49 -5.29 9.48 -12.17
CA ARG A 49 -4.51 8.28 -11.84
C ARG A 49 -4.72 7.82 -10.39
N MET A 50 -4.93 8.76 -9.45
CA MET A 50 -5.38 8.45 -8.09
C MET A 50 -6.75 7.78 -8.12
N ASP A 51 -7.70 8.29 -8.90
CA ASP A 51 -9.03 7.70 -9.02
C ASP A 51 -8.97 6.29 -9.63
N VAL A 52 -8.01 6.01 -10.53
CA VAL A 52 -7.74 4.65 -11.01
C VAL A 52 -7.16 3.78 -9.90
N ALA A 53 -6.20 4.29 -9.13
CA ALA A 53 -5.57 3.58 -8.02
C ALA A 53 -6.58 3.15 -6.94
N SER A 54 -7.63 3.93 -6.71
CA SER A 54 -8.65 3.68 -5.69
C SER A 54 -9.77 2.72 -6.10
N ARG A 55 -9.74 2.16 -7.32
CA ARG A 55 -10.80 1.26 -7.80
C ARG A 55 -10.66 -0.14 -7.22
N SER A 56 -11.77 -0.76 -6.82
CA SER A 56 -11.77 -2.10 -6.23
C SER A 56 -11.49 -3.21 -7.25
N SER A 57 -11.77 -2.98 -8.54
CA SER A 57 -11.62 -3.99 -9.58
C SER A 57 -10.31 -3.95 -10.37
N ILE A 58 -9.31 -3.17 -9.90
CA ILE A 58 -7.99 -3.10 -10.54
C ILE A 58 -7.33 -4.47 -10.69
N ASN A 59 -6.45 -4.60 -11.68
CA ASN A 59 -5.69 -5.81 -11.95
C ASN A 59 -4.18 -5.53 -11.90
N LYS A 60 -3.39 -6.61 -11.99
CA LYS A 60 -1.93 -6.56 -12.05
C LYS A 60 -1.36 -5.58 -13.09
N GLU A 61 -1.98 -5.47 -14.25
CA GLU A 61 -1.52 -4.55 -15.31
C GLU A 61 -1.65 -3.09 -14.87
N ILE A 62 -2.80 -2.69 -14.32
CA ILE A 62 -3.02 -1.34 -13.80
C ILE A 62 -2.07 -1.05 -12.64
N VAL A 63 -1.94 -1.98 -11.69
CA VAL A 63 -0.99 -1.83 -10.55
C VAL A 63 0.43 -1.62 -11.06
N SER A 64 0.89 -2.43 -12.01
CA SER A 64 2.23 -2.30 -12.58
C SER A 64 2.46 -0.95 -13.27
N MET A 65 1.45 -0.35 -13.90
CA MET A 65 1.58 1.00 -14.47
C MET A 65 1.69 2.07 -13.39
N LEU A 66 0.86 1.97 -12.34
CA LEU A 66 0.80 2.96 -11.26
C LEU A 66 2.00 2.89 -10.30
N LEU A 67 2.67 1.74 -10.17
CA LEU A 67 3.91 1.62 -9.38
C LEU A 67 5.08 2.43 -9.97
N GLU A 68 4.99 2.82 -11.24
CA GLU A 68 5.97 3.69 -11.90
C GLU A 68 5.55 5.16 -11.89
N ASP A 69 4.51 5.52 -11.13
CA ASP A 69 4.07 6.90 -11.01
C ASP A 69 5.07 7.74 -10.22
N THR A 70 5.26 8.99 -10.64
CA THR A 70 6.15 9.94 -9.96
C THR A 70 5.43 10.77 -8.91
N GLN A 71 4.10 10.75 -8.88
CA GLN A 71 3.30 11.50 -7.91
C GLN A 71 3.05 10.66 -6.66
N ILE A 72 3.56 11.13 -5.52
CA ILE A 72 3.45 10.40 -4.24
C ILE A 72 2.00 10.10 -3.86
N ASP A 73 1.05 11.00 -4.15
CA ASP A 73 -0.35 10.79 -3.83
C ASP A 73 -1.00 9.65 -4.65
N VAL A 74 -0.50 9.36 -5.86
CA VAL A 74 -0.93 8.19 -6.62
C VAL A 74 -0.43 6.91 -5.96
N LEU A 75 0.84 6.89 -5.53
CA LEU A 75 1.45 5.75 -4.85
C LEU A 75 0.76 5.49 -3.50
N ARG A 76 0.47 6.54 -2.72
CA ARG A 76 -0.31 6.45 -1.48
C ARG A 76 -1.68 5.80 -1.70
N ASN A 77 -2.42 6.26 -2.71
CA ASN A 77 -3.75 5.69 -3.03
C ASN A 77 -3.63 4.24 -3.50
N LEU A 78 -2.57 3.89 -4.23
CA LEU A 78 -2.33 2.53 -4.68
C LEU A 78 -2.03 1.60 -3.49
N VAL A 79 -1.16 2.02 -2.56
CA VAL A 79 -0.80 1.25 -1.37
C VAL A 79 -1.97 1.16 -0.38
N LEU A 80 -2.81 2.18 -0.28
CA LEU A 80 -4.03 2.16 0.54
C LEU A 80 -5.09 1.18 0.02
N ASN A 81 -5.07 0.84 -1.27
CA ASN A 81 -6.05 -0.07 -1.85
C ASN A 81 -5.69 -1.54 -1.60
N HIS A 82 -6.41 -2.20 -0.70
CA HIS A 82 -6.20 -3.64 -0.43
C HIS A 82 -6.31 -4.56 -1.66
N ASN A 83 -7.08 -4.16 -2.67
CA ASN A 83 -7.18 -4.94 -3.92
C ASN A 83 -5.89 -4.86 -4.75
N ALA A 84 -5.01 -3.89 -4.48
CA ALA A 84 -3.69 -3.78 -5.10
C ALA A 84 -2.66 -4.70 -4.45
N HIS A 85 -2.76 -4.96 -3.13
CA HIS A 85 -1.72 -5.60 -2.31
C HIS A 85 -1.20 -6.91 -2.91
N GLY A 86 -2.11 -7.79 -3.35
CA GLY A 86 -1.75 -9.06 -4.00
C GLY A 86 -1.10 -8.95 -5.38
N PHE A 87 -0.91 -7.74 -5.90
CA PHE A 87 -0.27 -7.48 -7.18
C PHE A 87 1.02 -6.66 -7.07
N ILE A 88 1.35 -6.11 -5.89
CA ILE A 88 2.57 -5.32 -5.68
C ILE A 88 3.74 -6.27 -5.38
N PRO A 89 4.75 -6.37 -6.25
CA PRO A 89 5.90 -7.25 -6.00
C PRO A 89 6.80 -6.70 -4.89
N GLU A 90 7.54 -7.58 -4.21
CA GLU A 90 8.51 -7.23 -3.16
C GLU A 90 9.44 -6.07 -3.53
N ASN A 91 10.08 -6.12 -4.69
CA ASN A 91 11.01 -5.06 -5.12
C ASN A 91 10.32 -3.68 -5.24
N SER A 92 9.04 -3.64 -5.56
CA SER A 92 8.25 -2.41 -5.57
C SER A 92 7.87 -1.97 -4.16
N LEU A 93 7.59 -2.89 -3.23
CA LEU A 93 7.37 -2.55 -1.82
C LEU A 93 8.62 -1.96 -1.19
N LEU A 94 9.80 -2.54 -1.44
CA LEU A 94 11.06 -1.99 -0.95
C LEU A 94 11.32 -0.57 -1.51
N ARG A 95 11.05 -0.34 -2.80
CA ARG A 95 11.10 1.01 -3.41
C ARG A 95 10.10 1.98 -2.79
N LEU A 96 8.89 1.51 -2.45
CA LEU A 96 7.87 2.32 -1.79
C LEU A 96 8.32 2.70 -0.37
N ILE A 97 8.96 1.79 0.36
CA ILE A 97 9.55 2.05 1.68
C ILE A 97 10.68 3.09 1.57
N GLU A 98 11.53 3.00 0.54
CA GLU A 98 12.60 3.97 0.28
C GLU A 98 12.11 5.40 0.03
N THR A 99 10.81 5.61 -0.27
CA THR A 99 10.25 6.97 -0.40
C THR A 99 10.23 7.74 0.93
N ASP A 100 10.34 7.04 2.07
CA ASP A 100 10.24 7.59 3.43
C ASP A 100 8.92 8.34 3.68
N ASP A 101 7.89 8.06 2.87
CA ASP A 101 6.58 8.67 2.97
C ASP A 101 5.77 8.03 4.10
N PHE A 102 5.43 8.84 5.11
CA PHE A 102 4.76 8.34 6.32
C PHE A 102 3.48 7.55 6.03
N ASP A 103 2.62 8.03 5.12
CA ASP A 103 1.33 7.39 4.85
C ASP A 103 1.53 6.02 4.15
N ILE A 104 2.51 5.92 3.26
CA ILE A 104 2.91 4.64 2.64
C ILE A 104 3.46 3.69 3.71
N LEU A 105 4.40 4.15 4.53
CA LEU A 105 5.04 3.32 5.55
C LEU A 105 4.04 2.81 6.59
N GLU A 106 3.18 3.69 7.12
CA GLU A 106 2.12 3.34 8.07
C GLU A 106 1.13 2.34 7.46
N THR A 107 0.75 2.54 6.19
CA THR A 107 -0.14 1.60 5.50
C THR A 107 0.51 0.22 5.34
N ILE A 108 1.81 0.15 5.01
CA ILE A 108 2.49 -1.14 4.87
C ILE A 108 2.58 -1.85 6.23
N VAL A 109 2.99 -1.14 7.29
CA VAL A 109 3.09 -1.71 8.65
C VAL A 109 1.73 -2.25 9.13
N GLY A 110 0.65 -1.50 8.92
CA GLY A 110 -0.69 -1.94 9.33
C GLY A 110 -1.26 -3.11 8.54
N ASN A 111 -0.58 -3.57 7.47
CA ASN A 111 -1.10 -4.56 6.52
C ASN A 111 -0.03 -5.54 6.02
N LEU A 112 1.00 -5.85 6.82
CA LEU A 112 2.12 -6.71 6.42
C LEU A 112 1.65 -8.03 5.78
N ASP A 113 0.67 -8.68 6.40
CA ASP A 113 0.09 -9.98 5.99
C ASP A 113 -0.68 -9.93 4.65
N SER A 114 -1.12 -8.75 4.23
CA SER A 114 -1.92 -8.58 3.01
C SER A 114 -1.06 -8.56 1.73
N PHE A 115 0.23 -8.26 1.85
CA PHE A 115 1.16 -8.13 0.71
C PHE A 115 1.72 -9.49 0.29
N SER A 116 0.85 -10.38 -0.19
CA SER A 116 1.14 -11.79 -0.56
C SER A 116 2.25 -12.05 -1.60
N GLN A 117 2.92 -11.03 -2.11
CA GLN A 117 4.07 -11.14 -3.02
C GLN A 117 5.40 -10.78 -2.34
N CYS A 118 5.40 -10.58 -1.02
CA CYS A 118 6.57 -10.32 -0.19
C CYS A 118 6.40 -11.05 1.15
N ASP A 119 7.52 -11.46 1.73
CA ASP A 119 7.55 -12.02 3.08
C ASP A 119 7.32 -10.89 4.10
N GLU A 120 6.47 -11.14 5.10
CA GLU A 120 6.16 -10.15 6.14
C GLU A 120 7.39 -9.82 6.99
N ASP A 121 8.29 -10.79 7.21
CA ASP A 121 9.52 -10.60 7.95
C ASP A 121 10.48 -9.69 7.17
N VAL A 122 10.57 -9.85 5.84
CA VAL A 122 11.38 -8.96 4.99
C VAL A 122 10.88 -7.51 5.04
N LEU A 123 9.56 -7.31 5.05
CA LEU A 123 8.97 -5.98 5.20
C LEU A 123 9.26 -5.41 6.60
N ALA A 124 9.01 -6.19 7.65
CA ALA A 124 9.22 -5.76 9.03
C ALA A 124 10.71 -5.44 9.31
N GLU A 125 11.65 -6.27 8.82
CA GLU A 125 13.09 -6.04 8.91
C GLU A 125 13.55 -4.75 8.20
N THR A 126 12.84 -4.36 7.13
CA THR A 126 13.14 -3.13 6.39
C THR A 126 12.54 -1.92 7.12
N LEU A 127 11.29 -2.05 7.58
CA LEU A 127 10.54 -0.99 8.22
C LEU A 127 11.07 -0.64 9.62
N CYS A 128 11.62 -1.61 10.36
CA CYS A 128 12.24 -1.38 11.67
C CYS A 128 13.51 -0.50 11.61
N LYS A 129 14.08 -0.34 10.41
CA LYS A 129 15.26 0.52 10.15
C LYS A 129 14.89 1.91 9.65
N THR A 130 13.60 2.22 9.50
CA THR A 130 13.15 3.54 9.06
C THR A 130 13.43 4.60 10.13
N LYS A 131 13.60 5.86 9.72
CA LYS A 131 13.92 6.95 10.65
C LYS A 131 12.72 7.42 11.45
N ASN A 132 11.52 7.09 11.01
CA ASN A 132 10.29 7.60 11.61
C ASN A 132 9.91 6.76 12.84
N PRO A 133 10.01 7.30 14.07
CA PRO A 133 9.71 6.55 15.28
C PRO A 133 8.25 6.11 15.35
N LYS A 134 7.31 6.80 14.68
CA LYS A 134 5.91 6.36 14.61
C LYS A 134 5.73 5.06 13.83
N VAL A 135 6.49 4.89 12.75
CA VAL A 135 6.46 3.65 11.95
C VAL A 135 7.06 2.50 12.75
N ARG A 136 8.19 2.75 13.42
CA ARG A 136 8.82 1.75 14.31
C ARG A 136 7.94 1.41 15.52
N MET A 137 7.24 2.40 16.08
CA MET A 137 6.23 2.19 17.12
C MET A 137 5.11 1.26 16.63
N SER A 138 4.56 1.50 15.45
CA SER A 138 3.50 0.64 14.91
C SER A 138 3.95 -0.80 14.68
N LEU A 139 5.24 -1.03 14.36
CA LEU A 139 5.80 -2.39 14.35
C LEU A 139 5.94 -2.96 15.76
N ALA A 140 6.42 -2.17 16.71
CA ALA A 140 6.58 -2.58 18.10
C ALA A 140 5.25 -2.97 18.76
N GLU A 141 4.12 -2.44 18.28
CA GLU A 141 2.76 -2.80 18.71
C GLU A 141 2.21 -4.08 18.06
N ASN A 142 2.92 -4.66 17.09
CA ASN A 142 2.43 -5.80 16.34
C ASN A 142 2.89 -7.13 16.99
N GLU A 143 1.96 -7.85 17.62
CA GLU A 143 2.24 -9.16 18.24
C GLU A 143 2.52 -10.29 17.23
N ARG A 144 2.31 -10.04 15.92
CA ARG A 144 2.43 -11.06 14.87
C ARG A 144 3.76 -11.03 14.12
N ILE A 145 4.58 -10.00 14.30
CA ILE A 145 5.90 -9.95 13.65
C ILE A 145 6.90 -10.84 14.40
N ASP A 146 7.99 -11.21 13.73
CA ASP A 146 9.07 -11.98 14.34
C ASP A 146 9.55 -11.33 15.66
N GLN A 147 9.66 -12.16 16.71
CA GLN A 147 10.18 -11.76 18.01
C GLN A 147 11.61 -11.21 17.91
N GLU A 148 12.44 -11.67 16.98
CA GLU A 148 13.77 -11.10 16.74
C GLU A 148 13.69 -9.61 16.34
N ILE A 149 12.66 -9.21 15.59
CA ILE A 149 12.43 -7.81 15.22
C ILE A 149 11.96 -7.01 16.44
N LEU A 150 11.08 -7.58 17.27
CA LEU A 150 10.69 -6.97 18.54
C LEU A 150 11.89 -6.81 19.49
N GLU A 151 12.80 -7.78 19.55
CA GLU A 151 14.03 -7.69 20.32
C GLU A 151 14.94 -6.55 19.82
N ILE A 152 15.03 -6.34 18.51
CA ILE A 152 15.75 -5.20 17.93
C ILE A 152 15.08 -3.89 18.37
N LEU A 153 13.76 -3.79 18.27
CA LEU A 153 12.98 -2.61 18.64
C LEU A 153 13.00 -2.34 20.16
N SER A 154 13.17 -3.36 21.00
CA SER A 154 13.33 -3.21 22.46
C SER A 154 14.57 -2.40 22.86
N ARG A 155 15.49 -2.20 21.91
CA ARG A 155 16.73 -1.43 22.06
C ARG A 155 16.73 -0.17 21.17
N ASP A 156 15.55 0.27 20.73
CA ASP A 156 15.40 1.45 19.89
C ASP A 156 15.95 2.71 20.58
N GLU A 157 16.40 3.67 19.76
CA GLU A 157 16.87 4.96 20.25
C GLU A 157 15.73 5.83 20.81
N ASP A 158 14.51 5.62 20.35
CA ASP A 158 13.30 6.23 20.87
C ASP A 158 12.77 5.38 22.03
N GLN A 159 12.76 5.96 23.23
CA GLN A 159 12.37 5.26 24.45
C GLN A 159 10.92 4.76 24.40
N GLU A 160 10.01 5.49 23.74
CA GLU A 160 8.62 5.04 23.67
C GLU A 160 8.51 3.78 22.80
N VAL A 161 9.28 3.71 21.70
CA VAL A 161 9.35 2.52 20.83
C VAL A 161 9.93 1.33 21.59
N ALA A 162 11.03 1.55 22.32
CA ALA A 162 11.69 0.51 23.11
C ALA A 162 10.78 -0.06 24.20
N ASP A 163 10.13 0.82 24.98
CA ASP A 163 9.19 0.43 26.03
C ASP A 163 8.00 -0.34 25.45
N LYS A 164 7.52 0.07 24.27
CA LYS A 164 6.42 -0.62 23.61
C LYS A 164 6.81 -2.03 23.15
N ALA A 165 7.95 -2.19 22.50
CA ALA A 165 8.41 -3.49 22.03
C ALA A 165 8.65 -4.46 23.19
N LEU A 166 9.18 -3.99 24.33
CA LEU A 166 9.30 -4.78 25.55
C LEU A 166 7.94 -5.25 26.06
N ALA A 167 6.96 -4.35 26.15
CA ALA A 167 5.61 -4.71 26.59
C ALA A 167 4.94 -5.74 25.67
N THR A 168 5.16 -5.63 24.36
CA THR A 168 4.63 -6.60 23.38
C THR A 168 5.31 -7.97 23.54
N LEU A 169 6.64 -8.02 23.74
CA LEU A 169 7.35 -9.27 24.04
C LEU A 169 6.87 -9.92 25.33
N GLU A 170 6.65 -9.12 26.39
CA GLU A 170 6.09 -9.61 27.67
C GLU A 170 4.69 -10.19 27.47
N SER A 171 3.82 -9.51 26.70
CA SER A 171 2.47 -9.99 26.36
C SER A 171 2.50 -11.34 25.66
N ILE A 172 3.36 -11.50 24.63
CA ILE A 172 3.51 -12.76 23.91
C ILE A 172 4.00 -13.88 24.84
N GLN A 173 4.97 -13.59 25.72
CA GLN A 173 5.47 -14.59 26.66
C GLN A 173 4.39 -15.02 27.67
N GLU A 174 3.60 -14.07 28.18
CA GLU A 174 2.47 -14.37 29.06
C GLU A 174 1.43 -15.27 28.38
N GLU A 175 1.13 -15.05 27.10
CA GLU A 175 0.25 -15.92 26.33
C GLU A 175 0.80 -17.35 26.19
N ILE A 176 2.10 -17.49 25.90
CA ILE A 176 2.76 -18.82 25.79
C ILE A 176 2.72 -19.57 27.12
N ASP A 177 3.05 -18.90 28.23
CA ASP A 177 3.07 -19.52 29.56
C ASP A 177 1.67 -20.04 29.97
N LEU A 178 0.61 -19.32 29.58
CA LEU A 178 -0.78 -19.74 29.82
C LEU A 178 -1.19 -20.98 29.00
N GLU A 179 -0.73 -21.09 27.75
CA GLU A 179 -1.01 -22.26 26.91
C GLU A 179 -0.32 -23.53 27.43
N ASP A 180 0.91 -23.39 27.96
CA ASP A 180 1.68 -24.51 28.55
C ASP A 180 1.08 -25.03 29.86
N ASP A 181 0.46 -24.16 30.67
CA ASP A 181 -0.21 -24.53 31.93
C ASP A 181 -1.56 -25.27 31.69
N GLU A 182 -2.16 -25.14 30.49
CA GLU A 182 -3.43 -25.78 30.12
C GLU A 182 -3.28 -27.14 29.38
N ALA A 183 -2.06 -27.55 29.01
CA ALA A 183 -1.75 -28.76 28.23
C ALA A 183 -1.37 -30.01 29.07
#